data_AF-A0A968W8W1-F1
#
_entry.id   AF-A0A968W8W1-F1
#
_cell.length_a   1.000
_cell.length_b   1.000
_cell.length_c   1.000
_cell.angle_alpha   90.00
_cell.angle_beta   90.00
_cell.angle_gamma   90.00
#
_symmetry.space_group_name_H-M   'P 1'
#
loop_
_entity.id
_entity.type
_entity.pdbx_description
1 polymer ?
#
loop_
_entity_poly.entity_id
_entity_poly.type
_entity_poly.pdbx_seq_one_letter_code
_entity_poly.pdbx_strand_id
1 'polypeptide(L)'
;MAKTDFIKRIQKRLSDKRIKITRSNLIAEISSLGFDLEAVGSENIDTITQLLLDKHQNTDLQTKEPEEITSADKEHHASTPNSTAITNQQKEQLITVQAQSLGIELSESEITDISQTVNDSFTDFVSAVETINSLIKDYAQSKFDEVEKQIDKSNNNLRDYIDKRTTSLQRKSIEGAITTKEVLEQKSSSLKSFSKTLAATFKTQ
;
A
#
# COMPACT_ATOMS: atom_id res chain seq x y z
N MET A 1 -37.15 11.70 -18.33
CA MET A 1 -36.59 11.72 -19.69
C MET A 1 -37.03 10.45 -20.39
N ALA A 2 -37.54 10.49 -21.63
CA ALA A 2 -38.06 9.28 -22.26
C ALA A 2 -36.92 8.29 -22.54
N LYS A 3 -37.09 7.02 -22.17
CA LYS A 3 -36.12 5.90 -22.36
C LYS A 3 -35.53 5.87 -23.78
N THR A 4 -36.33 6.26 -24.76
CA THR A 4 -35.95 6.37 -26.18
C THR A 4 -34.94 7.48 -26.47
N ASP A 5 -34.98 8.60 -25.76
CA ASP A 5 -34.05 9.73 -25.97
C ASP A 5 -32.67 9.45 -25.38
N PHE A 6 -32.62 8.74 -24.25
CA PHE A 6 -31.39 8.27 -23.62
C PHE A 6 -30.61 7.34 -24.56
N ILE A 7 -31.27 6.30 -25.07
CA ILE A 7 -30.68 5.32 -25.98
C ILE A 7 -30.20 5.98 -27.29
N LYS A 8 -31.00 6.89 -27.85
CA LYS A 8 -30.62 7.64 -29.06
C LYS A 8 -29.36 8.48 -28.86
N ARG A 9 -29.16 9.07 -27.67
CA ARG A 9 -27.97 9.88 -27.37
C ARG A 9 -26.70 9.03 -27.30
N ILE A 10 -26.76 7.87 -26.64
CA ILE A 10 -25.64 6.93 -26.60
C ILE A 10 -25.34 6.41 -28.01
N GLN A 11 -26.37 5.99 -28.75
CA GLN A 11 -26.20 5.47 -30.11
C GLN A 11 -25.60 6.52 -31.06
N LYS A 12 -26.00 7.79 -30.94
CA LYS A 12 -25.41 8.90 -31.72
C LYS A 12 -23.92 9.04 -31.42
N ARG A 13 -23.53 9.06 -30.13
CA ARG A 13 -22.13 9.23 -29.72
C ARG A 13 -21.25 8.06 -30.12
N LEU A 14 -21.76 6.83 -30.06
CA LEU A 14 -21.06 5.64 -30.57
C LEU A 14 -20.89 5.72 -32.10
N SER A 15 -21.94 6.15 -32.82
CA SER A 15 -21.88 6.34 -34.27
C SER A 15 -20.87 7.41 -34.67
N ASP A 16 -20.76 8.51 -33.91
CA ASP A 16 -19.74 9.56 -34.12
C ASP A 16 -18.31 8.99 -33.97
N LYS A 17 -18.15 7.91 -33.19
CA LYS A 17 -16.90 7.15 -33.01
C LYS A 17 -16.77 5.93 -33.93
N ARG A 18 -17.57 5.88 -35.01
CA ARG A 18 -17.62 4.79 -36.01
C ARG A 18 -18.12 3.44 -35.52
N ILE A 19 -18.68 3.35 -34.32
CA ILE A 19 -19.29 2.11 -33.80
C ILE A 19 -20.77 2.11 -34.15
N LYS A 20 -21.18 1.20 -35.02
CA LYS A 20 -22.58 1.01 -35.40
C LYS A 20 -23.18 -0.13 -34.60
N ILE A 21 -23.97 0.21 -33.58
CA ILE A 21 -24.73 -0.75 -32.78
C ILE A 21 -26.23 -0.58 -33.01
N THR A 22 -26.95 -1.70 -33.14
CA THR A 22 -28.41 -1.71 -33.24
C THR A 22 -29.03 -1.40 -31.88
N ARG A 23 -30.26 -0.87 -31.87
CA ARG A 23 -30.95 -0.50 -30.62
C ARG A 23 -31.12 -1.70 -29.67
N SER A 24 -31.42 -2.88 -30.21
CA SER A 24 -31.57 -4.11 -29.42
C SER A 24 -30.26 -4.53 -28.75
N ASN A 25 -29.15 -4.47 -29.48
CA ASN A 25 -27.85 -4.85 -28.96
C ASN A 25 -27.38 -3.84 -27.91
N LEU A 26 -27.60 -2.55 -28.14
CA LEU A 26 -27.26 -1.49 -27.19
C LEU A 26 -28.00 -1.68 -25.85
N ILE A 27 -29.29 -2.06 -25.89
CA ILE A 27 -30.07 -2.35 -24.68
C ILE A 27 -29.49 -3.56 -23.92
N ALA A 28 -29.16 -4.63 -24.65
CA ALA A 28 -28.57 -5.84 -24.06
C ALA A 28 -27.21 -5.54 -23.41
N GLU A 29 -26.38 -4.72 -24.05
CA GLU A 29 -25.07 -4.34 -23.52
C GLU A 29 -25.16 -3.41 -22.31
N ILE A 30 -26.08 -2.43 -22.32
CA ILE A 30 -26.31 -1.58 -21.15
C ILE A 30 -26.79 -2.43 -19.96
N SER A 31 -27.65 -3.42 -20.23
CA SER A 31 -28.14 -4.34 -19.20
C SER A 31 -27.04 -5.26 -18.68
N SER A 32 -26.13 -5.74 -19.54
CA SER A 32 -25.00 -6.58 -19.11
C SER A 32 -23.94 -5.80 -18.33
N LEU A 33 -23.87 -4.48 -18.51
CA LEU A 33 -23.08 -3.57 -17.69
C LEU A 33 -23.73 -3.26 -16.33
N GLY A 34 -24.87 -3.86 -16.00
CA GLY A 34 -25.55 -3.70 -14.71
C GLY A 34 -26.39 -2.43 -14.59
N PHE A 35 -26.62 -1.71 -15.68
CA PHE A 35 -27.44 -0.49 -15.67
C PHE A 35 -28.91 -0.82 -15.95
N ASP A 36 -29.78 -0.50 -14.99
CA ASP A 36 -31.22 -0.59 -15.19
C ASP A 36 -31.74 0.60 -16.00
N LEU A 37 -32.14 0.34 -17.24
CA LEU A 37 -32.66 1.37 -18.15
C LEU A 37 -33.90 2.11 -17.64
N GLU A 38 -34.59 1.61 -16.60
CA GLU A 38 -35.70 2.32 -15.93
C GLU A 38 -35.23 3.33 -14.88
N ALA A 39 -34.03 3.16 -14.31
CA ALA A 39 -33.48 4.00 -13.25
C ALA A 39 -32.32 4.90 -13.72
N VAL A 40 -31.85 4.73 -14.96
CA VAL A 40 -30.66 5.43 -15.46
C VAL A 40 -30.99 6.85 -15.92
N GLY A 41 -30.44 7.83 -15.21
CA GLY A 41 -30.51 9.26 -15.56
C GLY A 41 -29.47 9.69 -16.60
N SER A 42 -29.58 10.95 -17.06
CA SER A 42 -28.72 11.54 -18.10
C SER A 42 -27.24 11.61 -17.71
N GLU A 43 -26.95 11.62 -16.42
CA GLU A 43 -25.62 11.64 -15.81
C GLU A 43 -24.80 10.40 -16.14
N ASN A 44 -25.45 9.27 -16.46
CA ASN A 44 -24.77 8.02 -16.77
C ASN A 44 -24.49 7.83 -18.26
N ILE A 45 -24.94 8.75 -19.13
CA ILE A 45 -24.73 8.66 -20.58
C ILE A 45 -23.24 8.66 -20.90
N ASP A 46 -22.46 9.54 -20.27
CA ASP A 46 -21.02 9.65 -20.51
C ASP A 46 -20.29 8.37 -20.07
N THR A 47 -20.58 7.88 -18.86
CA THR A 47 -20.00 6.64 -18.30
C THR A 47 -20.31 5.42 -19.16
N ILE A 48 -21.58 5.22 -19.53
CA ILE A 48 -21.99 4.08 -20.36
C ILE A 48 -21.40 4.18 -21.76
N THR A 49 -21.35 5.37 -22.35
CA THR A 49 -20.73 5.55 -23.67
C THR A 49 -19.24 5.20 -23.63
N GLN A 50 -18.53 5.59 -22.56
CA GLN A 50 -17.10 5.28 -22.40
C GLN A 50 -16.85 3.79 -22.22
N LEU A 51 -17.63 3.11 -21.36
CA LEU A 51 -17.52 1.66 -21.17
C LEU A 51 -17.78 0.88 -22.46
N LEU A 52 -18.75 1.31 -23.26
CA LEU A 52 -19.04 0.69 -24.56
C LEU A 52 -17.95 0.98 -25.59
N LEU A 53 -17.35 2.17 -25.58
CA LEU A 53 -16.21 2.49 -26.43
C LEU A 53 -15.01 1.61 -26.10
N ASP A 54 -14.68 1.45 -24.83
CA ASP A 54 -13.54 0.64 -24.39
C ASP A 54 -13.75 -0.84 -24.74
N LYS A 55 -14.98 -1.35 -24.62
CA LYS A 55 -15.33 -2.71 -25.03
C LYS A 55 -15.16 -2.93 -26.54
N HIS A 56 -15.63 -1.99 -27.37
CA HIS A 56 -15.54 -2.13 -28.83
C HIS A 56 -14.14 -1.86 -29.39
N GLN A 57 -13.37 -0.92 -28.81
CA GLN A 57 -11.98 -0.67 -29.23
C GLN A 57 -11.06 -1.87 -28.93
N ASN A 58 -11.35 -2.63 -27.87
CA ASN A 58 -10.62 -3.86 -27.56
C ASN A 58 -11.03 -5.06 -28.44
N THR A 59 -12.10 -4.94 -29.24
CA THR A 59 -12.56 -6.04 -30.11
C THR A 59 -11.92 -6.00 -31.51
N ASP A 60 -11.43 -4.84 -31.97
CA ASP A 60 -10.82 -4.66 -33.30
C ASP A 60 -9.42 -5.31 -33.48
N LEU A 61 -8.88 -5.97 -32.46
CA LEU A 61 -7.60 -6.70 -32.52
C LEU A 61 -7.73 -8.22 -32.73
N GLN A 62 -8.95 -8.75 -32.87
CA GLN A 62 -9.18 -10.18 -33.16
C GLN A 62 -10.19 -10.40 -34.28
N THR A 63 -9.91 -9.94 -35.50
CA THR A 63 -10.45 -10.60 -36.70
C THR A 63 -9.56 -10.34 -37.92
N LYS A 64 -8.51 -11.15 -38.08
CA LYS A 64 -8.06 -11.54 -39.41
C LYS A 64 -8.52 -12.97 -39.65
N GLU A 65 -9.43 -13.08 -40.59
CA GLU A 65 -9.80 -14.29 -41.33
C GLU A 65 -8.57 -15.15 -41.67
N PRO A 66 -8.74 -16.48 -41.78
CA PRO A 66 -8.65 -17.00 -43.14
C PRO A 66 -9.74 -18.03 -43.47
N GLU A 67 -10.34 -17.79 -44.64
CA GLU A 67 -10.51 -18.75 -45.75
C GLU A 67 -10.56 -20.25 -45.41
N GLU A 68 -11.77 -20.79 -45.51
CA GLU A 68 -12.13 -21.98 -46.29
C GLU A 68 -11.01 -23.01 -46.58
N ILE A 69 -10.90 -24.07 -45.77
CA ILE A 69 -10.34 -25.36 -46.20
C ILE A 69 -11.18 -26.52 -45.66
N THR A 70 -11.45 -27.42 -46.60
CA THR A 70 -12.22 -28.66 -46.63
C THR A 70 -12.05 -29.67 -45.49
N SER A 71 -13.15 -30.39 -45.29
CA SER A 71 -13.30 -31.72 -44.65
C SER A 71 -12.09 -32.65 -44.73
N ALA A 72 -11.69 -33.22 -43.60
CA ALA A 72 -11.59 -34.67 -43.36
C ALA A 72 -10.83 -34.96 -42.07
N ASP A 73 -11.54 -35.62 -41.15
CA ASP A 73 -11.13 -36.78 -40.37
C ASP A 73 -9.74 -36.84 -39.69
N LYS A 74 -9.83 -37.26 -38.42
CA LYS A 74 -8.83 -37.90 -37.55
C LYS A 74 -7.98 -37.07 -36.59
N GLU A 75 -8.07 -37.62 -35.37
CA GLU A 75 -7.04 -37.79 -34.35
C GLU A 75 -7.11 -36.90 -33.11
N HIS A 76 -7.41 -37.61 -32.01
CA HIS A 76 -7.19 -37.28 -30.61
C HIS A 76 -6.03 -36.31 -30.40
N HIS A 77 -6.35 -35.06 -30.10
CA HIS A 77 -5.43 -34.19 -29.37
C HIS A 77 -5.77 -34.25 -27.88
N ALA A 78 -4.83 -34.83 -27.15
CA ALA A 78 -4.73 -34.78 -25.70
C ALA A 78 -4.87 -33.33 -25.20
N SER A 79 -5.68 -33.15 -24.17
CA SER A 79 -5.82 -31.92 -23.42
C SER A 79 -4.46 -31.45 -22.90
N THR A 80 -3.91 -30.42 -23.53
CA THR A 80 -2.94 -29.52 -22.91
C THR A 80 -3.64 -28.77 -21.77
N PRO A 81 -2.99 -28.59 -20.60
CA PRO A 81 -3.58 -27.82 -19.52
C PRO A 81 -3.75 -26.37 -19.99
N ASN A 82 -4.94 -25.83 -19.82
CA ASN A 82 -5.32 -24.45 -20.14
C ASN A 82 -4.55 -23.47 -19.24
N SER A 83 -3.26 -23.27 -19.49
CA SER A 83 -2.45 -22.27 -18.82
C SER A 83 -2.75 -20.92 -19.44
N THR A 84 -3.51 -20.08 -18.74
CA THR A 84 -3.78 -18.71 -19.20
C THR A 84 -2.59 -17.86 -18.80
N ALA A 85 -1.76 -17.45 -19.76
CA ALA A 85 -0.65 -16.54 -19.50
C ALA A 85 -1.18 -15.14 -19.18
N ILE A 86 -0.70 -14.52 -18.11
CA ILE A 86 -1.15 -13.20 -17.64
C ILE A 86 -0.04 -12.18 -17.88
N THR A 87 -0.37 -11.02 -18.44
CA THR A 87 0.62 -9.95 -18.67
C THR A 87 0.96 -9.23 -17.37
N ASN A 88 2.15 -8.60 -17.28
CA ASN A 88 2.53 -7.81 -16.10
C ASN A 88 1.54 -6.69 -15.78
N GLN A 89 0.98 -6.03 -16.80
CA GLN A 89 -0.03 -5.00 -16.61
C GLN A 89 -1.32 -5.57 -15.97
N GLN A 90 -1.74 -6.77 -16.36
CA GLN A 90 -2.87 -7.45 -15.76
C GLN A 90 -2.57 -7.88 -14.31
N LYS A 91 -1.34 -8.31 -14.01
CA LYS A 91 -0.92 -8.60 -12.63
C LYS A 91 -0.98 -7.36 -11.76
N GLU A 92 -0.42 -6.25 -12.21
CA GLU A 92 -0.42 -4.98 -11.47
C GLU A 92 -1.84 -4.48 -11.19
N GLN A 93 -2.73 -4.55 -12.19
CA GLN A 93 -4.15 -4.22 -12.01
C GLN A 93 -4.83 -5.14 -11.01
N LEU A 94 -4.59 -6.45 -11.11
CA LEU A 94 -5.18 -7.42 -10.19
C LEU A 94 -4.67 -7.21 -8.76
N ILE A 95 -3.37 -7.00 -8.58
CA ILE A 95 -2.75 -6.66 -7.29
C ILE A 95 -3.38 -5.39 -6.72
N THR A 96 -3.54 -4.34 -7.53
CA THR A 96 -4.14 -3.08 -7.09
C THR A 96 -5.56 -3.28 -6.59
N VAL A 97 -6.40 -3.97 -7.36
CA VAL A 97 -7.81 -4.22 -7.00
C VAL A 97 -7.90 -5.12 -5.76
N GLN A 98 -7.06 -6.15 -5.64
CA GLN A 98 -7.05 -7.03 -4.48
C GLN A 98 -6.52 -6.32 -3.22
N ALA A 99 -5.50 -5.48 -3.35
CA ALA A 99 -5.00 -4.71 -2.22
C ALA A 99 -6.06 -3.75 -1.69
N GLN A 100 -6.75 -3.03 -2.59
CA GLN A 100 -7.87 -2.16 -2.22
C GLN A 100 -9.03 -2.93 -1.57
N SER A 101 -9.33 -4.14 -2.05
CA SER A 101 -10.39 -4.97 -1.46
C SER A 101 -10.03 -5.46 -0.04
N LEU A 102 -8.73 -5.66 0.22
CA LEU A 102 -8.19 -5.98 1.54
C LEU A 102 -8.01 -4.76 2.45
N GLY A 103 -8.28 -3.54 1.95
CA GLY A 103 -8.05 -2.29 2.67
C GLY A 103 -6.57 -1.94 2.85
N ILE A 104 -5.70 -2.46 1.97
CA ILE A 104 -4.26 -2.22 1.96
C ILE A 104 -3.96 -1.22 0.85
N GLU A 105 -3.38 -0.08 1.22
CA GLU A 105 -2.84 0.88 0.25
C GLU A 105 -1.41 0.48 -0.12
N LEU A 106 -1.19 0.19 -1.40
CA LEU A 106 0.13 -0.09 -1.96
C LEU A 106 0.54 1.06 -2.88
N SER A 107 1.80 1.46 -2.83
CA SER A 107 2.38 2.38 -3.80
C SER A 107 2.73 1.67 -5.12
N GLU A 108 2.91 2.44 -6.20
CA GLU A 108 3.23 1.90 -7.53
C GLU A 108 4.48 1.02 -7.54
N SER A 109 5.52 1.39 -6.76
CA SER A 109 6.72 0.57 -6.62
C SER A 109 6.44 -0.77 -5.94
N GLU A 110 5.57 -0.78 -4.93
CA GLU A 110 5.25 -1.99 -4.18
C GLU A 110 4.38 -2.95 -5.00
N ILE A 111 3.46 -2.39 -5.80
CA ILE A 111 2.69 -3.15 -6.78
C ILE A 111 3.63 -3.80 -7.80
N THR A 112 4.65 -3.07 -8.26
CA THR A 112 5.65 -3.59 -9.20
C THR A 112 6.46 -4.72 -8.57
N ASP A 113 6.92 -4.55 -7.34
CA ASP A 113 7.71 -5.57 -6.63
C ASP A 113 6.91 -6.86 -6.40
N ILE A 114 5.62 -6.74 -6.02
CA ILE A 114 4.72 -7.88 -5.87
C ILE A 114 4.45 -8.53 -7.24
N SER A 115 4.26 -7.73 -8.30
CA SER A 115 4.03 -8.24 -9.66
C SER A 115 5.19 -9.11 -10.17
N GLN A 116 6.43 -8.77 -9.81
CA GLN A 116 7.61 -9.57 -10.16
C GLN A 116 7.68 -10.93 -9.45
N THR A 117 6.99 -11.08 -8.31
CA THR A 117 6.93 -12.34 -7.55
C THR A 117 5.74 -13.23 -7.94
N VAL A 118 4.77 -12.68 -8.67
CA VAL A 118 3.60 -13.41 -9.18
C VAL A 118 4.00 -14.21 -10.44
N ASN A 119 3.65 -15.49 -10.50
CA ASN A 119 3.88 -16.34 -11.68
C ASN A 119 3.23 -15.77 -12.95
N ASP A 120 3.82 -16.06 -14.12
CA ASP A 120 3.27 -15.63 -15.43
C ASP A 120 2.11 -16.49 -15.90
N SER A 121 1.96 -17.68 -15.34
CA SER A 121 1.02 -18.70 -15.78
C SER A 121 0.23 -19.29 -14.62
N PHE A 122 -1.08 -19.43 -14.83
CA PHE A 122 -1.99 -20.04 -13.86
C PHE A 122 -2.91 -21.04 -14.55
N THR A 123 -3.22 -22.10 -13.82
CA THR A 123 -4.15 -23.15 -14.23
C THR A 123 -5.61 -22.69 -14.15
N ASP A 124 -5.92 -21.77 -13.24
CA ASP A 124 -7.22 -21.11 -13.16
C ASP A 124 -7.10 -19.70 -12.55
N PHE A 125 -8.14 -18.90 -12.71
CA PHE A 125 -8.18 -17.52 -12.19
C PHE A 125 -8.26 -17.49 -10.64
N VAL A 126 -8.87 -18.51 -10.04
CA VAL A 126 -9.03 -18.58 -8.58
C VAL A 126 -7.67 -18.74 -7.90
N SER A 127 -6.82 -19.65 -8.38
CA SER A 127 -5.45 -19.84 -7.87
C SER A 127 -4.58 -18.60 -8.08
N ALA A 128 -4.78 -17.86 -9.17
CA ALA A 128 -4.09 -16.58 -9.39
C ALA A 128 -4.46 -15.54 -8.32
N VAL A 129 -5.76 -15.39 -8.03
CA VAL A 129 -6.25 -14.46 -7.00
C VAL A 129 -5.80 -14.89 -5.61
N GLU A 130 -5.87 -16.17 -5.28
CA GLU A 130 -5.40 -16.69 -3.99
C GLU A 130 -3.91 -16.46 -3.78
N THR A 131 -3.10 -16.71 -4.83
CA THR A 131 -1.66 -16.46 -4.80
C THR A 131 -1.35 -14.98 -4.58
N ILE A 132 -1.99 -14.09 -5.36
CA ILE A 132 -1.82 -12.64 -5.22
C ILE A 132 -2.25 -12.16 -3.83
N ASN A 133 -3.37 -12.67 -3.31
CA ASN A 133 -3.83 -12.33 -1.96
C ASN A 133 -2.83 -12.76 -0.88
N SER A 134 -2.21 -13.94 -1.03
CA SER A 134 -1.15 -14.37 -0.12
C SER A 134 0.04 -13.41 -0.20
N LEU A 135 0.51 -13.10 -1.40
CA LEU A 135 1.66 -12.21 -1.59
C LEU A 135 1.42 -10.80 -1.03
N ILE A 136 0.22 -10.24 -1.22
CA ILE A 136 -0.15 -8.94 -0.65
C ILE A 136 -0.15 -9.00 0.89
N LYS A 137 -0.70 -10.07 1.48
CA LYS A 137 -0.72 -10.25 2.93
C LYS A 137 0.68 -10.42 3.51
N ASP A 138 1.50 -11.24 2.87
CA ASP A 138 2.89 -11.48 3.29
C ASP A 138 3.71 -10.18 3.21
N TYR A 139 3.49 -9.39 2.16
CA TYR A 139 4.11 -8.07 2.00
C TYR A 139 3.69 -7.10 3.11
N ALA A 140 2.38 -6.99 3.35
CA ALA A 140 1.85 -6.14 4.41
C ALA A 140 2.37 -6.58 5.80
N GLN A 141 2.37 -7.88 6.08
CA GLN A 141 2.90 -8.44 7.32
C GLN A 141 4.38 -8.08 7.50
N SER A 142 5.20 -8.25 6.46
CA SER A 142 6.62 -7.89 6.49
C SER A 142 6.85 -6.40 6.82
N LYS A 143 6.01 -5.51 6.29
CA LYS A 143 6.06 -4.08 6.63
C LYS A 143 5.69 -3.83 8.10
N PHE A 144 4.66 -4.50 8.61
CA PHE A 144 4.30 -4.40 10.02
C PHE A 144 5.43 -4.91 10.93
N ASP A 145 6.03 -6.04 10.61
CA ASP A 145 7.16 -6.61 11.36
C ASP A 145 8.38 -5.68 11.35
N GLU A 146 8.65 -5.01 10.23
CA GLU A 146 9.75 -4.04 10.12
C GLU A 146 9.48 -2.80 10.99
N VAL A 147 8.24 -2.29 10.98
CA VAL A 147 7.81 -1.19 11.86
C VAL A 147 7.92 -1.60 13.34
N GLU A 148 7.48 -2.80 13.70
CA GLU A 148 7.58 -3.33 15.06
C GLU A 148 9.05 -3.39 15.52
N LYS A 149 9.95 -3.92 14.68
CA LYS A 149 11.39 -3.93 14.96
C LYS A 149 11.96 -2.53 15.15
N GLN A 150 11.52 -1.55 14.35
CA GLN A 150 11.97 -0.17 14.49
C GLN A 150 11.49 0.46 15.80
N ILE A 151 10.25 0.18 16.21
CA ILE A 151 9.68 0.61 17.50
C ILE A 151 10.48 0.00 18.65
N ASP A 152 10.75 -1.31 18.61
CA ASP A 152 11.53 -2.00 19.64
C ASP A 152 12.94 -1.45 19.76
N LYS A 153 13.60 -1.21 18.62
CA LYS A 153 14.92 -0.59 18.58
C LYS A 153 14.90 0.83 19.19
N SER A 154 13.88 1.63 18.85
CA SER A 154 13.70 2.97 19.41
C SER A 154 13.49 2.93 20.93
N ASN A 155 12.63 2.03 21.41
CA ASN A 155 12.36 1.84 22.84
C ASN A 155 13.61 1.43 23.61
N ASN A 156 14.41 0.51 23.06
CA ASN A 156 15.66 0.09 23.68
C ASN A 156 16.68 1.24 23.72
N ASN A 157 16.80 2.03 22.65
CA ASN A 157 17.67 3.21 22.64
C ASN A 157 17.25 4.26 23.69
N LEU A 158 15.94 4.47 23.87
CA LEU A 158 15.41 5.38 24.89
C LEU A 158 15.70 4.89 26.31
N ARG A 159 15.53 3.59 26.57
CA ARG A 159 15.90 2.98 27.86
C ARG A 159 17.39 3.17 28.16
N ASP A 160 18.25 2.84 27.20
CA ASP A 160 19.70 3.03 27.33
C ASP A 160 20.08 4.49 27.60
N TYR A 161 19.42 5.42 26.91
CA TYR A 161 19.64 6.85 27.13
C TYR A 161 19.24 7.29 28.54
N ILE A 162 18.07 6.86 29.02
CA ILE A 162 17.57 7.16 30.36
C ILE A 162 18.50 6.57 31.42
N ASP A 163 18.98 5.34 31.26
CA ASP A 163 19.88 4.68 32.20
C ASP A 163 21.24 5.39 32.27
N LYS A 164 21.80 5.74 31.11
CA LYS A 164 23.04 6.54 31.04
C LYS A 164 22.86 7.90 31.69
N ARG A 165 21.74 8.58 31.44
CA ARG A 165 21.46 9.90 32.02
C ARG A 165 21.26 9.81 33.53
N THR A 166 20.52 8.81 34.00
CA THR A 166 20.29 8.55 35.43
C THR A 166 21.60 8.28 36.15
N THR A 167 22.44 7.40 35.61
CA THR A 167 23.77 7.10 36.16
C THR A 167 24.66 8.35 36.18
N SER A 168 24.63 9.15 35.11
CA SER A 168 25.40 10.41 35.05
C SER A 168 24.93 11.43 36.09
N LEU A 169 23.63 11.56 36.31
CA LEU A 169 23.06 12.46 37.32
C LEU A 169 23.39 11.98 38.73
N GLN A 170 23.28 10.69 39.02
CA GLN A 170 23.69 10.11 40.29
C GLN A 170 25.16 10.39 40.58
N ARG A 171 26.04 10.18 39.59
CA ARG A 171 27.46 10.50 39.71
C ARG A 171 27.68 11.99 40.01
N LYS A 172 27.06 12.90 39.25
CA LYS A 172 27.17 14.35 39.49
C LYS A 172 26.66 14.76 40.86
N SER A 173 25.60 14.12 41.36
CA SER A 173 25.07 14.38 42.70
C SER A 173 26.07 13.97 43.79
N ILE A 174 26.72 12.81 43.63
CA ILE A 174 27.75 12.33 44.57
C ILE A 174 28.97 13.25 44.52
N GLU A 175 29.45 13.58 43.32
CA GLU A 175 30.58 14.51 43.12
C GLU A 175 30.29 15.88 43.78
N GLY A 176 29.10 16.44 43.56
CA GLY A 176 28.69 17.70 44.17
C GLY A 176 28.62 17.63 45.71
N ALA A 177 28.17 16.52 46.28
CA ALA A 177 28.17 16.30 47.72
C ALA A 177 29.59 16.22 48.30
N ILE A 178 30.51 15.55 47.60
CA ILE A 178 31.93 15.47 47.98
C ILE A 178 32.55 16.86 47.96
N THR A 179 32.41 17.61 46.86
CA THR A 179 32.95 18.97 46.75
C THR A 179 32.40 19.90 47.83
N THR A 180 31.10 19.80 48.14
CA THR A 180 30.48 20.61 49.20
C THR A 180 31.06 20.27 50.57
N LYS A 181 31.27 18.97 50.86
CA LYS A 181 31.91 18.51 52.09
C LYS A 181 33.34 19.05 52.21
N GLU A 182 34.14 18.96 51.15
CA GLU A 182 35.52 19.46 51.12
C GLU A 182 35.59 20.96 51.39
N VAL A 183 34.72 21.75 50.75
CA VAL A 183 34.63 23.21 51.00
C VAL A 183 34.25 23.51 52.45
N LEU A 184 33.34 22.73 53.04
CA LEU A 184 32.91 22.90 54.43
C LEU A 184 34.04 22.55 55.42
N GLU A 185 34.77 21.47 55.18
CA GLU A 185 35.92 21.05 55.98
C GLU A 185 37.06 22.09 55.91
N GLN A 186 37.31 22.64 54.73
CA GLN A 186 38.27 23.73 54.54
C GLN A 186 37.86 24.97 55.34
N LYS A 187 36.60 25.43 55.22
CA LYS A 187 36.09 26.59 55.98
C LYS A 187 36.14 26.36 57.49
N SER A 188 35.77 25.16 57.95
CA SER A 188 35.83 24.78 59.37
C SER A 188 37.27 24.85 59.90
N SER A 189 38.24 24.37 59.11
CA SER A 189 39.66 24.42 59.46
C SER A 189 40.19 25.86 59.52
N SER A 190 39.80 26.72 58.57
CA SER A 190 40.14 28.15 58.59
C SER A 190 39.52 28.90 59.78
N LEU A 191 38.29 28.56 60.16
CA LEU A 191 37.65 29.14 61.35
C LEU A 191 38.37 28.71 62.64
N LYS A 192 38.75 27.44 62.74
CA LYS A 192 39.53 26.93 63.89
C LYS A 192 40.89 27.61 63.99
N SER A 193 41.61 27.79 62.88
CA SER A 193 42.90 28.48 62.89
C SER A 193 42.73 29.95 63.27
N PHE A 194 41.75 30.65 62.69
CA PHE A 194 41.42 32.03 63.05
C PHE A 194 41.08 32.19 64.53
N SER A 195 40.22 31.32 65.07
CA SER A 195 39.85 31.31 66.50
C SER A 195 41.06 31.11 67.41
N LYS A 196 41.98 30.20 67.06
CA LYS A 196 43.24 30.01 67.79
C LYS A 196 44.12 31.26 67.77
N THR A 197 44.27 31.88 66.60
CA THR A 197 45.04 33.12 66.46
C THR A 197 44.45 34.24 67.29
N LEU A 198 43.12 34.43 67.23
CA LEU A 198 42.41 35.44 68.03
C LEU A 198 42.63 35.23 69.53
N ALA A 199 42.46 34.00 70.01
CA ALA A 199 42.67 33.65 71.41
C ALA A 199 44.13 33.86 71.87
N ALA A 200 45.10 33.63 70.99
CA ALA A 200 46.51 33.89 71.29
C ALA A 200 46.77 35.41 71.43
N THR A 201 46.23 36.23 70.52
CA THR A 201 46.36 37.69 70.57
C THR A 201 45.82 38.29 71.88
N PHE A 202 44.67 37.79 72.37
CA PHE A 202 44.08 38.23 73.63
C PHE A 202 44.86 37.80 74.88
N LYS A 203 45.67 36.73 74.81
CA LYS A 203 46.51 36.29 75.94
C LYS A 203 47.83 37.07 76.06
N THR A 204 48.23 37.76 75.00
CA THR A 204 49.48 38.55 74.95
C THR A 204 49.29 40.03 75.29
N GLN A 205 48.05 40.48 75.55
CA GLN A 205 47.71 41.78 76.12
C GLN A 205 47.42 41.65 77.62
#